data_AF-A0A0E4BV64-F1
#
_entry.id   AF-A0A0E4BV64-F1
#
_cell.length_a   1.000
_cell.length_b   1.000
_cell.length_c   1.000
_cell.angle_alpha   90.00
_cell.angle_beta   90.00
_cell.angle_gamma   90.00
#
_symmetry.space_group_name_H-M   'P 1'
#
loop_
_entity.id
_entity.type
_entity.pdbx_description
1 polymer ?
#
loop_
_entity_poly.entity_id
_entity_poly.type
_entity_poly.pdbx_seq_one_letter_code
_entity_poly.pdbx_strand_id
1 'polypeptide(L)'
;MSLVESVINIAVGFGISLAAQMYFLPLLGVTVSFRQNLFFALIMTVISIARSYLLRRVFEALHIRRPLSSFMQAVIAERFRQIEQEGWSTTHDDAHPVGELAAAGSCYAIMPTWRRRADDDFGREPPIVWPWSLEWWKPQGNRRDLVRAAALVVAEGEKFDRNRGRK
;
A
#
# COMPACT_ATOMS: atom_id res chain seq x y z
N MET A 1 5.33 7.82 5.51
CA MET A 1 6.72 7.45 5.80
C MET A 1 6.73 6.55 7.01
N SER A 2 7.38 5.39 6.90
CA SER A 2 7.59 4.50 8.04
C SER A 2 8.63 5.10 8.99
N LEU A 3 8.65 4.69 10.27
CA LEU A 3 9.66 5.11 11.25
C LEU A 3 11.08 4.87 10.70
N VAL A 4 11.29 3.73 10.05
CA VAL A 4 12.56 3.32 9.44
C VAL A 4 12.99 4.29 8.34
N GLU A 5 12.08 4.65 7.45
CA GLU A 5 12.34 5.59 6.36
C GLU A 5 12.74 6.98 6.88
N SER A 6 12.13 7.43 7.98
CA SER A 6 12.51 8.68 8.64
C SER A 6 13.89 8.60 9.28
N VAL A 7 14.22 7.51 9.98
CA VAL A 7 15.55 7.30 10.60
C VAL A 7 16.65 7.25 9.54
N ILE A 8 16.44 6.52 8.44
CA ILE A 8 17.41 6.43 7.34
C ILE A 8 17.64 7.81 6.70
N ASN A 9 16.57 8.55 6.42
CA ASN A 9 16.70 9.90 5.84
C ASN A 9 17.46 10.87 6.76
N ILE A 10 17.24 10.78 8.07
CA ILE A 10 17.99 11.58 9.06
C ILE A 10 19.47 11.20 9.04
N ALA A 11 19.79 9.90 9.10
CA ALA A 11 21.17 9.41 9.12
C ALA A 11 21.94 9.82 7.85
N VAL A 12 21.33 9.68 6.67
CA VAL A 12 21.92 10.09 5.39
C VAL A 12 22.14 11.60 5.34
N GLY A 13 21.15 12.39 5.76
CA GLY A 13 21.26 13.86 5.79
C GLY A 13 22.36 14.34 6.73
N PHE A 14 22.47 13.73 7.91
CA PHE A 14 23.56 13.99 8.86
C PHE A 14 24.92 13.66 8.27
N GLY A 15 25.08 12.47 7.67
CA GLY A 15 26.34 12.03 7.07
C GLY A 15 26.82 12.94 5.93
N ILE A 16 25.92 13.31 5.02
CA ILE A 16 26.23 14.24 3.92
C ILE A 16 26.64 15.61 4.46
N SER A 17 25.93 16.12 5.48
CA SER A 17 26.25 17.41 6.08
C SER A 17 27.62 17.41 6.75
N LEU A 18 27.95 16.36 7.50
CA LEU A 18 29.23 16.19 8.18
C LEU A 18 30.39 16.10 7.18
N ALA A 19 30.23 15.32 6.10
CA ALA A 19 31.22 15.20 5.05
C ALA A 19 31.43 16.52 4.31
N ALA A 20 30.36 17.22 3.94
CA ALA A 20 30.46 18.52 3.28
C ALA A 20 31.23 19.53 4.15
N GLN A 21 30.97 19.57 5.46
CA GLN A 21 31.68 20.45 6.38
C GLN A 21 33.17 20.10 6.50
N MET A 22 33.50 18.81 6.58
CA MET A 22 34.88 18.33 6.68
C MET A 22 35.72 18.67 5.46
N TYR A 23 35.13 18.72 4.26
CA TYR A 23 35.86 18.97 3.01
C TYR A 23 35.74 20.42 2.51
N PHE A 24 34.55 21.03 2.54
CA PHE A 24 34.35 22.37 2.00
C PHE A 24 34.82 23.49 2.93
N LEU A 25 34.67 23.37 4.25
CA LEU A 25 35.07 24.45 5.17
C LEU A 25 36.59 24.67 5.17
N PRO A 26 37.44 23.62 5.21
CA PRO A 26 38.89 23.81 5.07
C PRO A 26 39.28 24.36 3.69
N LEU A 27 38.57 24.00 2.62
CA LEU A 27 38.80 24.52 1.28
C LEU A 27 38.55 26.04 1.21
N LEU A 28 37.61 26.55 2.01
CA LEU A 28 37.31 27.98 2.15
C LEU A 28 38.24 28.69 3.16
N GLY A 29 39.26 28.00 3.68
CA GLY A 29 40.21 28.54 4.67
C GLY A 29 39.67 28.63 6.10
N VAL A 30 38.50 28.06 6.37
CA VAL A 30 37.87 28.09 7.70
C VAL A 30 38.19 26.77 8.42
N THR A 31 39.09 26.82 9.40
CA THR A 31 39.42 25.65 10.23
C THR A 31 38.45 25.57 11.41
N VAL A 32 37.44 24.71 11.27
CA VAL A 32 36.40 24.52 12.28
C VAL A 32 36.76 23.32 13.17
N SER A 33 36.68 23.51 14.49
CA SER A 33 36.93 22.45 15.48
C SER A 33 35.89 21.32 15.36
N PHE A 34 36.27 20.10 15.74
CA PHE A 34 35.37 18.94 15.75
C PHE A 34 34.05 19.19 16.51
N ARG A 35 34.10 19.87 17.66
CA ARG A 35 32.87 20.23 18.42
C ARG A 35 31.98 21.20 17.65
N GLN A 36 32.57 22.17 16.96
CA GLN A 36 31.81 23.13 16.16
C GLN A 36 31.15 22.43 14.96
N ASN A 37 31.84 21.51 14.29
CA ASN A 37 31.24 20.66 13.25
C ASN A 37 30.06 19.83 13.78
N LEU A 38 30.16 19.29 15.00
CA LEU A 38 29.07 18.55 15.62
C LEU A 38 27.83 19.44 15.84
N PHE A 39 28.01 20.69 16.28
CA PHE A 39 26.91 21.65 16.42
C PHE A 39 26.27 22.02 15.08
N PHE A 40 27.07 22.27 14.03
CA PHE A 40 26.54 22.51 12.69
C PHE A 40 25.74 21.32 12.16
N ALA A 41 26.27 20.11 12.32
CA ALA A 41 25.57 18.89 11.93
C ALA A 41 24.25 18.70 12.69
N LEU A 42 24.21 19.03 13.99
CA LEU A 42 22.99 19.00 14.79
C LEU A 42 21.94 20.00 14.28
N ILE A 43 22.35 21.25 14.01
CA ILE A 43 21.47 22.29 13.46
C ILE A 43 20.92 21.86 12.09
N MET A 44 21.77 21.35 11.20
CA MET A 44 21.34 20.86 9.89
C MET A 44 20.40 19.67 9.98
N THR A 45 20.56 18.82 10.98
CA THR A 45 19.63 17.72 11.27
C THR A 45 18.26 18.25 11.66
N VAL A 46 18.20 19.22 12.58
CA VAL A 46 16.93 19.87 12.98
C VAL A 46 16.26 20.56 11.79
N ILE A 47 17.01 21.32 10.99
CA ILE A 47 16.49 21.98 9.77
C ILE A 47 15.99 20.94 8.77
N SER A 48 16.70 19.83 8.57
CA SER A 48 16.30 18.75 7.67
C SER A 48 14.97 18.11 8.12
N ILE A 49 14.84 17.82 9.41
CA ILE A 49 13.59 17.30 10.00
C ILE A 49 12.46 18.30 9.81
N ALA A 50 12.68 19.58 10.14
CA ALA A 50 11.69 20.64 9.98
C ALA A 50 11.24 20.80 8.52
N ARG A 51 12.19 20.82 7.57
CA ARG A 51 11.89 20.91 6.14
C ARG A 51 11.10 19.70 5.65
N SER A 52 11.51 18.49 6.02
CA SER A 52 10.80 17.26 5.61
C SER A 52 9.36 17.23 6.14
N TYR A 53 9.17 17.63 7.40
CA TYR A 53 7.84 17.74 7.99
C TYR A 53 6.99 18.81 7.31
N LEU A 54 7.55 20.02 7.13
CA LEU A 54 6.86 21.14 6.49
C LEU A 54 6.50 20.82 5.03
N LEU A 55 7.42 20.26 4.24
CA LEU A 55 7.15 19.86 2.86
C LEU A 55 6.08 18.79 2.80
N ARG A 56 6.14 17.77 3.66
CA ARG A 56 5.08 16.77 3.74
C ARG A 56 3.72 17.41 4.05
N ARG A 57 3.68 18.32 5.01
CA ARG A 57 2.44 19.01 5.41
C ARG A 57 1.90 19.92 4.30
N VAL A 58 2.78 20.57 3.55
CA VAL A 58 2.45 21.38 2.38
C VAL A 58 1.94 20.49 1.24
N PHE A 59 2.56 19.35 0.94
CA PHE A 59 2.08 18.41 -0.07
C PHE A 59 0.71 17.82 0.27
N GLU A 60 0.46 17.53 1.56
CA GLU A 60 -0.86 17.12 2.07
C GLU A 60 -1.89 18.25 1.91
N ALA A 61 -1.54 19.49 2.30
CA ALA A 61 -2.43 20.64 2.19
C ALA A 61 -2.77 20.97 0.72
N LEU A 62 -1.78 20.87 -0.18
CA LEU A 62 -1.92 21.10 -1.62
C LEU A 62 -2.59 19.93 -2.36
N HIS A 63 -2.97 18.84 -1.67
CA HIS A 63 -3.59 17.65 -2.26
C HIS A 63 -2.79 17.04 -3.44
N ILE A 64 -1.47 17.26 -3.48
CA ILE A 64 -0.61 16.76 -4.57
C ILE A 64 -0.56 15.23 -4.59
N ARG A 65 -0.90 14.56 -3.48
CA ARG A 65 -1.22 13.13 -3.43
C ARG A 65 -2.52 12.91 -2.67
N ARG A 66 -3.52 12.29 -3.31
CA ARG A 66 -4.71 11.80 -2.60
C ARG A 66 -4.36 10.46 -1.92
N PRO A 67 -4.37 10.38 -0.57
CA PRO A 67 -4.11 9.11 0.10
C PRO A 67 -5.21 8.11 -0.22
N LEU A 68 -4.86 6.83 -0.37
CA LEU A 68 -5.84 5.76 -0.51
C LEU A 68 -6.73 5.69 0.73
N SER A 69 -8.04 5.51 0.53
CA SER A 69 -8.98 5.34 1.63
C SER A 69 -8.68 4.05 2.42
N SER A 70 -9.17 3.95 3.66
CA SER A 70 -9.02 2.73 4.48
C SER A 70 -9.61 1.48 3.82
N PHE A 71 -10.62 1.64 2.95
CA PHE A 71 -11.17 0.56 2.15
C PHE A 71 -10.22 0.14 1.04
N MET A 72 -9.68 1.10 0.26
CA MET A 72 -8.70 0.82 -0.80
C MET A 72 -7.44 0.12 -0.25
N GLN A 73 -6.95 0.57 0.91
CA GLN A 73 -5.83 -0.09 1.59
C GLN A 73 -6.16 -1.53 1.98
N ALA A 74 -7.39 -1.81 2.43
CA ALA A 74 -7.81 -3.16 2.77
C ALA A 74 -7.92 -4.06 1.54
N VAL A 75 -8.35 -3.54 0.38
CA VAL A 75 -8.35 -4.28 -0.90
C VAL A 75 -6.93 -4.67 -1.31
N ILE A 76 -5.99 -3.73 -1.23
CA ILE A 76 -4.58 -4.00 -1.53
C ILE A 76 -4.02 -5.05 -0.56
N ALA A 77 -4.29 -4.91 0.73
CA ALA A 77 -3.82 -5.87 1.74
C ALA A 77 -4.42 -7.27 1.50
N GLU A 78 -5.71 -7.36 1.15
CA GLU A 78 -6.34 -8.64 0.82
C GLU A 78 -5.73 -9.26 -0.44
N ARG A 79 -5.44 -8.46 -1.47
CA ARG A 79 -4.77 -8.96 -2.68
C ARG A 79 -3.39 -9.53 -2.37
N PHE A 80 -2.60 -8.86 -1.54
CA PHE A 80 -1.31 -9.40 -1.09
C PHE A 80 -1.49 -10.65 -0.23
N ARG A 81 -2.47 -10.68 0.68
CA ARG A 81 -2.77 -11.87 1.49
C ARG A 81 -3.08 -13.09 0.63
N GLN A 82 -3.87 -12.94 -0.43
CA GLN A 82 -4.18 -14.00 -1.39
C GLN A 82 -2.92 -14.54 -2.07
N ILE A 83 -2.01 -13.65 -2.50
CA ILE A 83 -0.75 -14.05 -3.14
C ILE A 83 0.20 -14.71 -2.13
N GLU A 84 0.42 -14.08 -0.98
CA GLU A 84 1.48 -14.43 -0.03
C GLU A 84 1.11 -15.58 0.90
N GLN A 85 -0.16 -15.66 1.33
CA GLN A 85 -0.60 -16.66 2.31
C GLN A 85 -1.32 -17.84 1.65
N GLU A 86 -2.14 -17.58 0.63
CA GLU A 86 -2.89 -18.64 -0.07
C GLU A 86 -2.13 -19.19 -1.28
N GLY A 87 -1.06 -18.52 -1.72
CA GLY A 87 -0.28 -18.91 -2.89
C GLY A 87 -1.00 -18.67 -4.23
N TRP A 88 -2.05 -17.84 -4.25
CA TRP A 88 -2.78 -17.47 -5.45
C TRP A 88 -1.96 -16.46 -6.27
N SER A 89 -0.90 -16.98 -6.88
CA SER A 89 0.03 -16.23 -7.71
C SER A 89 -0.65 -15.68 -8.96
N THR A 90 0.00 -14.74 -9.64
CA THR A 90 -0.49 -14.24 -10.94
C THR A 90 -0.59 -15.34 -11.99
N THR A 91 0.26 -16.37 -11.93
CA THR A 91 0.19 -17.55 -12.81
C THR A 91 -1.01 -18.44 -12.48
N HIS A 92 -1.34 -18.59 -11.20
CA HIS A 92 -2.57 -19.26 -10.77
C HIS A 92 -3.79 -18.52 -11.34
N ASP A 93 -3.82 -17.19 -11.18
CA ASP A 93 -4.91 -16.36 -11.68
C ASP A 93 -5.06 -16.44 -13.21
N ASP A 94 -3.95 -16.45 -13.95
CA ASP A 94 -3.93 -16.60 -15.41
C ASP A 94 -4.47 -17.96 -15.89
N ALA A 95 -4.47 -18.99 -15.04
CA ALA A 95 -5.02 -20.31 -15.37
C ALA A 95 -6.56 -20.34 -15.30
N HIS A 96 -7.19 -19.37 -14.64
CA HIS A 96 -8.65 -19.26 -14.58
C HIS A 96 -9.23 -18.73 -15.92
N PRO A 97 -10.38 -19.25 -16.39
CA PRO A 97 -11.11 -18.69 -17.51
C PRO A 97 -11.34 -17.19 -17.40
N VAL A 98 -11.51 -16.54 -18.55
CA VAL A 98 -11.76 -15.09 -18.62
C VAL A 98 -13.04 -14.74 -17.86
N GLY A 99 -12.94 -13.78 -16.94
CA GLY A 99 -14.06 -13.28 -16.14
C GLY A 99 -14.42 -14.13 -14.92
N GLU A 100 -13.78 -15.29 -14.70
CA GLU A 100 -14.14 -16.17 -13.59
C GLU A 100 -13.85 -15.53 -12.22
N LEU A 101 -12.69 -14.87 -12.05
CA LEU A 101 -12.38 -14.19 -10.79
C LEU A 101 -13.32 -13.00 -10.55
N ALA A 102 -13.68 -12.29 -11.63
CA ALA A 102 -14.68 -11.21 -11.56
C ALA A 102 -16.08 -11.74 -11.19
N ALA A 103 -16.47 -12.92 -11.70
CA ALA A 103 -17.74 -13.57 -11.34
C ALA A 103 -17.78 -13.94 -9.85
N ALA A 104 -16.71 -14.55 -9.33
CA ALA A 104 -16.56 -14.80 -7.90
C ALA A 104 -16.59 -13.49 -7.08
N GLY A 105 -15.91 -12.45 -7.55
CA GLY A 105 -15.95 -11.12 -6.94
C GLY A 105 -17.37 -10.55 -6.86
N SER A 106 -18.15 -10.67 -7.93
CA SER A 106 -19.55 -10.21 -7.96
C SER A 106 -20.43 -10.90 -6.91
N CYS A 107 -20.18 -12.18 -6.64
CA CYS A 107 -20.92 -12.94 -5.64
C CYS A 107 -20.69 -12.42 -4.23
N TYR A 108 -19.47 -12.01 -3.88
CA TYR A 108 -19.22 -11.34 -2.61
C TYR A 108 -19.76 -9.90 -2.60
N ALA A 109 -19.76 -9.21 -3.74
CA ALA A 109 -20.23 -7.83 -3.85
C ALA A 109 -21.75 -7.69 -3.65
N ILE A 110 -22.55 -8.70 -4.01
CA ILE A 110 -24.01 -8.67 -3.85
C ILE A 110 -24.45 -8.97 -2.40
N MET A 111 -23.63 -9.66 -1.60
CA MET A 111 -23.98 -10.08 -0.23
C MET A 111 -24.48 -8.95 0.70
N PRO A 112 -23.88 -7.74 0.71
CA PRO A 112 -24.39 -6.64 1.53
C PRO A 112 -25.82 -6.21 1.19
N THR A 113 -26.33 -6.52 0.00
CA THR A 113 -27.72 -6.21 -0.39
C THR A 113 -28.72 -7.19 0.24
N TRP A 114 -28.27 -8.41 0.56
CA TRP A 114 -29.07 -9.48 1.14
C TRP A 114 -28.97 -9.51 2.67
N ARG A 115 -27.83 -9.10 3.24
CA ARG A 115 -27.60 -8.97 4.69
C ARG A 115 -27.91 -7.57 5.19
N ARG A 116 -29.21 -7.29 5.36
CA ARG A 116 -29.71 -5.98 5.85
C ARG A 116 -29.69 -5.89 7.38
N ARG A 117 -29.72 -7.02 8.09
CA ARG A 117 -29.57 -7.10 9.55
C ARG A 117 -28.38 -7.98 9.95
N ALA A 118 -27.89 -7.77 11.17
CA ALA A 118 -26.71 -8.46 11.69
C ALA A 118 -26.94 -9.97 11.91
N ASP A 119 -28.21 -10.38 12.04
CA ASP A 119 -28.70 -11.75 12.26
C ASP A 119 -29.22 -12.44 10.99
N ASP A 120 -29.10 -11.81 9.82
CA ASP A 120 -29.53 -12.42 8.56
C ASP A 120 -28.67 -13.63 8.20
N ASP A 121 -29.29 -14.82 8.15
CA ASP A 121 -28.63 -16.06 7.70
C ASP A 121 -28.35 -16.08 6.18
N PHE A 122 -28.84 -15.05 5.48
CA PHE A 122 -28.61 -14.85 4.06
C PHE A 122 -27.12 -14.71 3.74
N GLY A 123 -26.70 -15.36 2.65
CA GLY A 123 -25.32 -15.38 2.19
C GLY A 123 -24.42 -16.42 2.85
N ARG A 124 -24.94 -17.32 3.70
CA ARG A 124 -24.20 -18.54 4.09
C ARG A 124 -23.92 -19.45 2.91
N GLU A 125 -24.82 -19.48 1.95
CA GLU A 125 -24.64 -20.16 0.67
C GLU A 125 -24.24 -19.14 -0.42
N PRO A 126 -23.41 -19.55 -1.38
CA PRO A 126 -23.05 -18.69 -2.49
C PRO A 126 -24.24 -18.51 -3.45
N PRO A 127 -24.28 -17.41 -4.22
CA PRO A 127 -25.20 -17.28 -5.35
C PRO A 127 -25.01 -18.41 -6.37
N ILE A 128 -26.04 -18.70 -7.16
CA ILE A 128 -26.01 -19.74 -8.20
C ILE A 128 -24.90 -19.53 -9.25
N VAL A 129 -24.45 -18.30 -9.43
CA VAL A 129 -23.39 -17.91 -10.38
C VAL A 129 -21.98 -18.02 -9.79
N TRP A 130 -21.85 -18.51 -8.56
CA TRP A 130 -20.54 -18.75 -7.94
C TRP A 130 -19.78 -19.84 -8.71
N PRO A 131 -18.54 -19.56 -9.14
CA PRO A 131 -17.85 -20.43 -10.10
C PRO A 131 -17.11 -21.62 -9.46
N TRP A 132 -16.96 -21.65 -8.13
CA TRP A 132 -16.11 -22.61 -7.44
C TRP A 132 -16.89 -23.54 -6.51
N SER A 133 -16.22 -24.55 -5.95
CA SER A 133 -16.84 -25.43 -4.96
C SER A 133 -17.28 -24.65 -3.71
N LEU A 134 -18.28 -25.20 -3.00
CA LEU A 134 -18.89 -24.57 -1.82
C LEU A 134 -17.89 -24.32 -0.68
N GLU A 135 -16.84 -25.12 -0.55
CA GLU A 135 -15.77 -24.95 0.46
C GLU A 135 -14.98 -23.64 0.31
N TRP A 136 -14.96 -23.05 -0.89
CA TRP A 136 -14.32 -21.77 -1.16
C TRP A 136 -15.22 -20.57 -0.90
N TRP A 137 -16.51 -20.81 -0.62
CA TRP A 137 -17.42 -19.79 -0.18
C TRP A 137 -17.24 -19.53 1.33
N LYS A 138 -16.59 -18.41 1.67
CA LYS A 138 -16.17 -18.11 3.05
C LYS A 138 -16.65 -16.73 3.51
N PRO A 139 -17.93 -16.37 3.41
CA PRO A 139 -18.40 -15.02 3.70
C PRO A 139 -18.05 -14.56 5.13
N GLN A 140 -17.68 -13.29 5.32
CA GLN A 140 -17.23 -12.72 6.60
C GLN A 140 -17.78 -11.31 6.86
N GLY A 141 -19.02 -11.08 6.45
CA GLY A 141 -19.73 -9.83 6.72
C GLY A 141 -19.43 -8.73 5.71
N ASN A 142 -20.33 -7.74 5.64
CA ASN A 142 -20.46 -6.84 4.49
C ASN A 142 -19.15 -6.15 4.08
N ARG A 143 -18.41 -5.56 5.02
CA ARG A 143 -17.16 -4.87 4.68
C ARG A 143 -16.08 -5.82 4.17
N ARG A 144 -15.91 -7.00 4.80
CA ARG A 144 -14.86 -7.95 4.42
C ARG A 144 -15.20 -8.62 3.09
N ASP A 145 -16.47 -8.92 2.86
CA ASP A 145 -16.95 -9.48 1.60
C ASP A 145 -16.72 -8.48 0.46
N LEU A 146 -17.01 -7.20 0.65
CA LEU A 146 -16.69 -6.15 -0.33
C LEU A 146 -15.19 -6.01 -0.60
N VAL A 147 -14.34 -6.16 0.43
CA VAL A 147 -12.88 -6.14 0.26
C VAL A 147 -12.42 -7.32 -0.59
N ARG A 148 -12.92 -8.53 -0.32
CA ARG A 148 -12.60 -9.72 -1.12
C ARG A 148 -13.12 -9.63 -2.54
N ALA A 149 -14.35 -9.12 -2.71
CA ALA A 149 -14.94 -8.87 -4.01
C ALA A 149 -14.02 -7.99 -4.86
N ALA A 150 -13.59 -6.85 -4.32
CA ALA A 150 -12.71 -5.93 -5.01
C ALA A 150 -11.32 -6.54 -5.28
N ALA A 151 -10.76 -7.32 -4.35
CA ALA A 151 -9.47 -7.99 -4.56
C ALA A 151 -9.52 -9.01 -5.71
N LEU A 152 -10.61 -9.77 -5.83
CA LEU A 152 -10.85 -10.70 -6.94
C LEU A 152 -11.04 -9.97 -8.29
N VAL A 153 -11.73 -8.84 -8.28
CA VAL A 153 -11.87 -7.99 -9.48
C VAL A 153 -10.51 -7.38 -9.89
N VAL A 154 -9.68 -6.96 -8.94
CA VAL A 154 -8.31 -6.52 -9.21
C VAL A 154 -7.50 -7.64 -9.84
N ALA A 155 -7.57 -8.87 -9.31
CA ALA A 155 -6.90 -10.03 -9.89
C ALA A 155 -7.31 -10.27 -11.36
N GLU A 156 -8.60 -10.20 -11.68
CA GLU A 156 -9.07 -10.30 -13.07
C GLU A 156 -8.57 -9.14 -13.95
N GLY A 157 -8.59 -7.91 -13.42
CA GLY A 157 -8.07 -6.73 -14.12
C GLY A 157 -6.59 -6.88 -14.47
N GLU A 158 -5.79 -7.38 -13.54
CA GLU A 158 -4.37 -7.65 -13.76
C GLU A 158 -4.14 -8.71 -14.85
N LYS A 159 -5.01 -9.74 -14.96
CA LYS A 159 -4.97 -10.70 -16.08
C LYS A 159 -5.17 -9.98 -17.41
N PHE A 160 -6.14 -9.08 -17.50
CA PHE A 160 -6.37 -8.30 -18.72
C PHE A 160 -5.18 -7.42 -19.08
N ASP A 161 -4.59 -6.74 -18.10
CA ASP A 161 -3.43 -5.88 -18.34
C ASP A 161 -2.20 -6.68 -18.81
N ARG A 162 -1.96 -7.88 -18.26
CA ARG A 162 -0.90 -8.78 -18.76
C ARG A 162 -1.17 -9.25 -20.20
N ASN A 163 -2.42 -9.57 -20.53
CA ASN A 163 -2.79 -10.06 -21.85
C ASN A 163 -2.86 -8.96 -22.93
N ARG A 164 -2.98 -7.69 -22.55
CA ARG A 164 -2.91 -6.55 -23.49
C ARG A 164 -1.56 -6.41 -24.18
N GLY A 165 -0.46 -6.81 -23.52
CA GLY A 165 0.90 -6.74 -24.08
C GLY A 165 1.32 -7.93 -24.95
N ARG A 166 0.42 -8.91 -25.18
CA ARG A 166 0.69 -10.14 -25.96
C ARG A 166 0.10 -10.13 -27.38
N LYS A 167 -0.54 -9.03 -27.79
CA LYS A 167 -1.02 -8.82 -29.17
C LYS A 167 0.02 -8.06 -29.98
#